data_AF-A0A6I1DX18-F1
#
_entry.id   AF-A0A6I1DX18-F1
#
_cell.length_a   1.000
_cell.length_b   1.000
_cell.length_c   1.000
_cell.angle_alpha   90.00
_cell.angle_beta   90.00
_cell.angle_gamma   90.00
#
_symmetry.space_group_name_H-M   'P 1'
#
loop_
_entity.id
_entity.type
_entity.pdbx_description
1 polymer ?
#
loop_
_entity_poly.entity_id
_entity_poly.type
_entity_poly.pdbx_seq_one_letter_code
_entity_poly.pdbx_strand_id
1 'polypeptide(L)'
;MGMLKDYVDVFVFAVLGVASFLAVWFVIERVIFYSKVNLKAYDDIDALNLDLTKNLTILYVIYSNAPYVGLLGTVLGIMVIFYDMGMSGGMDAKTIMVGLSLA
;
A
#
# COMPACT_ATOMS: atom_id res chain seq x y z
N MET A 1 -0.99 8.31 -25.80
CA MET A 1 -2.02 8.32 -24.73
C MET A 1 -2.13 7.01 -23.93
N GLY A 2 -1.68 5.83 -24.41
CA GLY A 2 -1.67 4.60 -23.58
C GLY A 2 -0.65 4.59 -22.43
N MET A 3 0.51 5.22 -22.64
CA MET A 3 1.58 5.27 -21.64
C MET A 3 1.17 5.91 -20.30
N LEU A 4 0.38 6.99 -20.28
CA LEU A 4 0.12 7.74 -19.04
C LEU A 4 -0.74 6.94 -18.04
N LYS A 5 -1.73 6.20 -18.54
CA LYS A 5 -2.57 5.31 -17.73
C LYS A 5 -1.75 4.14 -17.19
N ASP A 6 -1.01 3.47 -18.07
CA ASP A 6 -0.16 2.34 -17.69
C ASP A 6 0.89 2.74 -16.65
N TYR A 7 1.47 3.95 -16.75
CA TYR A 7 2.42 4.44 -15.76
C TYR A 7 1.80 4.67 -14.38
N VAL A 8 0.57 5.19 -14.31
CA VAL A 8 -0.13 5.44 -13.03
C VAL A 8 -0.48 4.12 -12.34
N ASP A 9 -1.08 3.19 -13.09
CA ASP A 9 -1.47 1.88 -12.54
C ASP A 9 -0.22 1.11 -12.08
N VAL A 10 0.82 1.04 -12.92
CA VAL A 10 2.10 0.38 -12.58
C VAL A 10 2.74 1.03 -11.34
N PHE A 11 2.69 2.35 -11.20
CA PHE A 11 3.23 3.03 -10.03
C PHE A 11 2.50 2.64 -8.75
N VAL A 12 1.16 2.66 -8.76
CA VAL A 12 0.34 2.30 -7.60
C VAL A 12 0.57 0.83 -7.22
N PHE A 13 0.56 -0.08 -8.19
CA PHE A 13 0.84 -1.50 -7.96
C PHE A 13 2.26 -1.72 -7.43
N ALA A 14 3.26 -1.00 -7.93
CA ALA A 14 4.64 -1.11 -7.45
C ALA A 14 4.76 -0.64 -5.99
N VAL A 15 4.16 0.50 -5.63
CA VAL A 15 4.19 1.02 -4.25
C VAL A 15 3.47 0.06 -3.30
N LEU A 16 2.28 -0.43 -3.67
CA LEU A 16 1.55 -1.40 -2.86
C LEU A 16 2.28 -2.75 -2.77
N GLY A 17 2.93 -3.20 -3.85
CA GLY A 17 3.73 -4.41 -3.87
C GLY A 17 4.94 -4.33 -2.92
N VAL A 18 5.66 -3.21 -2.94
CA VAL A 18 6.78 -2.96 -2.00
C VAL A 18 6.28 -2.87 -0.56
N ALA A 19 5.18 -2.16 -0.31
CA ALA A 19 4.57 -2.07 1.02
C ALA A 19 4.14 -3.44 1.55
N SER A 20 3.56 -4.29 0.70
CA SER A 20 3.17 -5.66 1.05
C SER A 20 4.40 -6.53 1.39
N PHE A 21 5.46 -6.44 0.58
CA PHE A 21 6.70 -7.17 0.83
C PHE A 21 7.35 -6.76 2.16
N LEU A 22 7.45 -5.45 2.42
CA LEU A 22 7.96 -4.92 3.68
C LEU A 22 7.10 -5.37 4.87
N ALA A 23 5.77 -5.32 4.75
CA ALA A 23 4.87 -5.75 5.80
C ALA A 23 5.10 -7.23 6.16
N VAL A 24 5.21 -8.12 5.17
CA VAL A 24 5.50 -9.54 5.39
C VAL A 24 6.86 -9.73 6.04
N TRP A 25 7.88 -9.02 5.57
CA TRP A 25 9.23 -9.08 6.14
C TRP A 25 9.24 -8.72 7.64
N PHE A 26 8.63 -7.58 8.00
CA PHE A 26 8.56 -7.14 9.39
C PHE A 26 7.70 -8.07 10.26
N VAL A 27 6.66 -8.71 9.71
CA VAL A 27 5.88 -9.72 10.43
C VAL A 27 6.75 -10.94 10.75
N ILE A 28 7.55 -11.43 9.80
CA ILE A 28 8.45 -12.57 10.01
C ILE A 28 9.50 -12.24 11.07
N GLU A 29 10.17 -11.09 10.96
CA GLU A 29 11.14 -10.61 11.95
C GLU A 29 10.53 -10.59 13.36
N ARG A 30 9.29 -10.16 13.46
CA ARG A 30 8.56 -10.04 14.71
C ARG A 30 8.17 -11.39 15.32
N VAL A 31 7.74 -12.36 14.51
CA VAL A 31 7.48 -13.73 14.99
C VAL A 31 8.75 -14.34 15.57
N ILE A 32 9.90 -14.14 14.91
CA ILE A 32 11.20 -14.61 15.40
C ILE A 32 11.60 -13.90 16.69
N PHE A 33 11.39 -12.58 16.77
CA PHE A 33 11.68 -11.79 17.98
C PHE A 33 10.88 -12.28 19.18
N TYR A 34 9.57 -12.48 19.03
CA TYR A 34 8.72 -13.00 20.10
C TYR A 34 9.11 -14.42 20.54
N SER A 35 9.55 -15.28 19.62
CA SER A 35 10.04 -16.62 19.98
C SER A 35 11.39 -16.61 20.70
N LYS A 36 12.21 -15.56 20.54
CA LYS A 36 13.53 -15.44 21.18
C LYS A 36 13.56 -14.54 22.41
N VAL A 37 12.48 -13.81 22.70
CA VAL A 37 12.44 -12.89 23.84
C VAL A 37 12.45 -13.68 25.14
N ASN A 38 13.47 -13.46 25.97
CA ASN A 38 13.57 -14.09 27.27
C ASN A 38 13.04 -13.11 28.32
N LEU A 39 11.78 -13.31 28.73
CA LEU A 39 11.08 -12.48 29.73
C LEU A 39 11.80 -12.42 31.09
N LYS A 40 12.71 -13.37 31.37
CA LYS A 40 13.48 -13.41 32.63
C LYS A 40 14.75 -12.57 32.60
N ALA A 41 15.12 -11.99 31.45
CA ALA A 41 16.31 -11.15 31.31
C ALA A 41 16.03 -9.64 31.47
N TYR A 42 14.77 -9.26 31.63
CA TYR A 42 14.36 -7.86 31.83
C TYR A 42 13.96 -7.65 33.30
N ASP A 43 14.71 -6.79 34.00
CA ASP A 43 14.38 -6.34 35.36
C ASP A 43 13.32 -5.21 35.36
N ASP A 44 13.12 -4.55 34.21
CA ASP A 44 12.21 -3.41 34.05
C ASP A 44 11.13 -3.69 32.98
N ILE A 45 9.87 -3.53 33.38
CA ILE A 45 8.68 -3.74 32.55
C ILE A 45 8.57 -2.66 31.45
N ASP A 46 9.04 -1.44 31.71
CA ASP A 46 9.00 -0.35 30.72
C ASP A 46 10.03 -0.58 29.60
N ALA A 47 11.23 -1.07 29.95
CA ALA A 47 12.25 -1.45 28.98
C ALA A 47 11.78 -2.63 28.08
N LEU A 48 11.11 -3.61 28.68
CA LEU A 48 10.50 -4.72 27.95
C LEU A 48 9.41 -4.24 26.99
N ASN A 49 8.52 -3.34 27.42
CA ASN A 49 7.48 -2.77 26.55
C ASN A 49 8.06 -1.94 25.40
N LEU A 50 9.15 -1.22 25.63
CA LEU A 50 9.80 -0.42 24.59
C LEU A 50 10.38 -1.31 23.48
N ASP A 51 11.07 -2.40 23.84
CA ASP A 51 11.62 -3.34 22.86
C ASP A 51 10.54 -4.19 22.18
N LEU A 52 9.46 -4.53 22.90
CA LEU A 52 8.27 -5.13 22.29
C LEU A 52 7.63 -4.16 21.31
N THR A 53 7.52 -2.86 21.61
CA THR A 53 6.83 -1.89 20.74
C THR A 53 7.72 -1.39 19.60
N LYS A 54 9.03 -1.62 19.69
CA LYS A 54 9.98 -1.33 18.61
C LYS A 54 9.56 -2.05 17.32
N ASN A 55 9.57 -1.32 16.21
CA ASN A 55 9.13 -1.75 14.88
C ASN A 55 7.60 -1.97 14.68
N LEU A 56 6.77 -2.01 15.74
CA LEU A 56 5.29 -2.01 15.60
C LEU A 56 4.78 -0.72 14.95
N THR A 57 5.40 0.41 15.28
CA THR A 57 5.04 1.73 14.73
C THR A 57 5.22 1.76 13.22
N ILE A 58 6.27 1.12 12.68
CA ILE A 58 6.51 1.06 11.23
C ILE A 58 5.42 0.22 10.55
N LEU A 59 5.09 -0.94 11.13
CA LEU A 59 4.00 -1.78 10.64
C LEU A 59 2.67 -1.01 10.63
N TYR A 60 2.37 -0.31 11.74
CA TYR A 60 1.17 0.50 11.89
C TYR A 60 1.10 1.61 10.84
N VAL A 61 2.20 2.32 10.58
CA VAL A 61 2.27 3.37 9.56
C VAL A 61 2.02 2.79 8.17
N ILE A 62 2.61 1.64 7.83
CA ILE A 62 2.39 0.99 6.54
C ILE A 62 0.93 0.56 6.38
N TYR A 63 0.36 -0.13 7.38
CA TYR A 63 -1.03 -0.61 7.33
C TYR A 63 -2.05 0.52 7.32
N SER A 64 -1.82 1.59 8.07
CA SER A 64 -2.72 2.75 8.09
C SER A 64 -2.68 3.53 6.77
N ASN A 65 -1.53 3.57 6.09
CA ASN A 65 -1.36 4.40 4.89
C ASN A 65 -1.53 3.64 3.56
N ALA A 66 -1.38 2.31 3.54
CA ALA A 66 -1.59 1.50 2.34
C ALA A 66 -2.99 1.70 1.71
N PRO A 67 -4.11 1.77 2.47
CA PRO A 67 -5.42 2.05 1.90
C PRO A 67 -5.51 3.41 1.21
N TYR A 68 -4.81 4.44 1.74
CA TYR A 68 -4.80 5.77 1.14
C TYR A 68 -4.05 5.78 -0.19
N VAL A 69 -2.96 5.01 -0.31
CA VAL A 69 -2.26 4.82 -1.59
C VAL A 69 -3.15 4.12 -2.62
N GLY A 70 -3.89 3.09 -2.20
CA GLY A 70 -4.86 2.40 -3.06
C GLY A 70 -5.97 3.33 -3.55
N LEU A 71 -6.60 4.07 -2.63
CA LEU A 71 -7.63 5.08 -2.97
C LEU A 71 -7.10 6.17 -3.91
N LEU A 72 -5.86 6.63 -3.69
CA LEU A 72 -5.24 7.61 -4.59
C LEU A 72 -5.08 7.04 -6.00
N GLY A 73 -4.70 5.76 -6.12
CA GLY A 73 -4.62 5.07 -7.40
C GLY A 73 -5.96 5.00 -8.14
N THR A 74 -7.04 4.64 -7.44
CA THR A 74 -8.37 4.58 -8.07
C THR A 74 -8.84 5.96 -8.54
N VAL A 75 -8.60 7.00 -7.73
CA VAL A 75 -8.92 8.39 -8.09
C VAL A 75 -8.13 8.82 -9.34
N LEU A 76 -6.82 8.56 -9.39
CA LEU A 76 -6.01 8.90 -10.56
C LEU A 76 -6.43 8.12 -11.80
N GLY A 77 -6.74 6.83 -11.69
CA GLY A 77 -7.22 6.00 -12.80
C GLY A 77 -8.52 6.55 -13.39
N ILE A 78 -9.47 6.92 -12.53
CA ILE A 78 -10.72 7.57 -12.94
C ILE A 78 -10.45 8.93 -13.62
N MET A 79 -9.55 9.75 -13.07
CA MET A 79 -9.18 11.04 -13.66
C MET A 79 -8.61 10.89 -15.07
N VAL A 80 -7.75 9.88 -15.31
CA VAL A 80 -7.18 9.61 -16.63
C VAL A 80 -8.27 9.20 -17.63
N ILE A 81 -9.25 8.38 -17.21
CA ILE A 81 -10.39 7.98 -18.06
C ILE A 81 -11.22 9.20 -18.46
N PHE A 82 -11.56 10.08 -17.51
CA PHE A 82 -12.31 11.30 -17.79
C PHE A 82 -11.52 12.28 -18.68
N TYR A 83 -10.19 12.36 -18.50
CA TYR A 83 -9.33 13.18 -19.34
C TYR A 83 -9.28 12.69 -20.79
N ASP A 84 -9.12 11.39 -21.00
CA ASP A 84 -9.11 10.77 -22.33
C ASP A 84 -10.45 10.95 -23.05
N MET A 85 -11.56 10.88 -22.32
CA MET A 85 -12.91 11.19 -22.82
C MET A 85 -13.04 12.65 -23.26
N GLY A 86 -12.52 13.60 -22.48
CA GLY A 86 -12.55 15.03 -22.81
C GLY A 86 -11.74 15.38 -24.07
N MET A 87 -10.67 14.63 -24.34
CA MET A 87 -9.81 14.85 -25.51
C MET A 87 -10.28 14.13 -26.79
N SER A 88 -10.93 12.98 -26.66
CA SER A 88 -11.30 12.13 -27.80
C SER A 88 -12.59 12.57 -28.52
N GLY A 89 -13.33 13.55 -27.99
CA GLY A 89 -14.47 14.17 -28.67
C GLY A 89 -15.66 13.24 -28.96
N GLY A 90 -15.65 12.01 -28.44
CA GLY A 90 -16.63 10.97 -28.71
C GLY A 90 -16.84 10.05 -27.52
N MET A 91 -18.12 9.75 -27.24
CA MET A 91 -18.59 9.06 -26.05
C MET A 91 -18.72 7.54 -26.31
N ASP A 92 -17.61 6.80 -26.28
CA ASP A 92 -17.67 5.33 -26.33
C ASP A 92 -17.81 4.75 -24.92
N ALA A 93 -19.05 4.58 -24.48
CA ALA A 93 -19.40 4.06 -23.15
C ALA A 93 -18.75 2.70 -22.83
N LYS A 94 -18.42 1.90 -23.85
CA LYS A 94 -17.73 0.61 -23.68
C LYS A 94 -16.30 0.81 -23.15
N THR A 95 -15.58 1.79 -23.69
CA THR A 95 -14.21 2.12 -23.27
C THR A 95 -14.17 2.65 -21.84
N ILE A 96 -15.21 3.40 -21.44
CA ILE A 96 -15.41 3.88 -20.06
C ILE A 96 -15.60 2.70 -19.09
N MET A 97 -16.48 1.76 -19.44
CA MET A 97 -16.80 0.62 -18.58
C MET A 97 -15.60 -0.28 -18.35
N VAL A 98 -14.78 -0.50 -19.40
CA VAL A 98 -13.52 -1.25 -19.29
C VAL A 98 -12.49 -0.49 -18.44
N GLY A 99 -12.38 0.83 -18.63
CA GLY A 99 -11.50 1.67 -17.82
C GLY A 99 -11.84 1.62 -16.33
N LEU A 100 -13.13 1.76 -15.99
CA LEU A 100 -13.63 1.74 -14.62
C LEU A 100 -13.51 0.37 -13.95
N SER A 101 -13.49 -0.72 -14.71
CA SER A 101 -13.31 -2.07 -14.14
C SER A 101 -11.88 -2.40 -13.72
N LEU A 102 -10.91 -1.63 -14.22
CA LEU A 102 -9.48 -1.79 -13.92
C LEU A 102 -9.04 -0.94 -12.71
N ALA A 103 -9.80 0.10 -12.39
CA ALA A 103 -9.63 0.94 -11.20
C ALA A 103 -10.36 0.34 -9.99
#